data_AF-A0A932YY44-F1
#
_entry.id   AF-A0A932YY44-F1
#
_cell.length_a   1.000
_cell.length_b   1.000
_cell.length_c   1.000
_cell.angle_alpha   90.00
_cell.angle_beta   90.00
_cell.angle_gamma   90.00
#
_symmetry.space_group_name_H-M   'P 1'
#
loop_
_entity.id
_entity.type
_entity.pdbx_description
1 polymer ?
#
loop_
_entity_poly.entity_id
_entity_poly.type
_entity_poly.pdbx_seq_one_letter_code
_entity_poly.pdbx_strand_id
1 'polypeptide(L)'
;MRTIFITIFQGIEAKNILRTGIVERLLAEPDVRLVCFVRSEERAAYYRREVPHERLVYEPFGRSPYGRFERLMSFLKFHLIRTKTTNLKKRMHLERSGNWPLFVVSHALNWLMARPAVRSFLRPLDLRFVGDPGFGPYFERYRPRAVFLAHLFDDVEIALLREARRRGVPTVGYINSWDKVTTRASLRLLPDTLLVFNDIVKDEVIRYADMRPERVIPAGIPQYDRYVTARSGSREEFFRRIGIDPSKRLIVYAPMGRTFSDSDWEMIDILHSAIESGRIGPDAALLVRFQPNDFIDEEELKRRPHLRYDIPGIRFGRERSVDWDMGFEELAHLTDTLAHLSVLVCYASSIAIDAAIFGKPTVGIAFEVKQQLLARSPTQYYRTEHYAKAVATGGIRLAKSERELIAAINAYLADPSLDREKRERLIKAQCWRVDGKAGERIADHILAVVKS
;
A
#
# COMPACT_ATOMS: atom_id res chain seq x y z
N MET A 1 1.55 -20.13 27.61
CA MET A 1 1.75 -19.61 26.24
C MET A 1 0.76 -18.47 25.98
N ARG A 2 1.26 -17.26 25.71
CA ARG A 2 0.52 -16.03 25.41
C ARG A 2 0.22 -16.00 23.90
N THR A 3 -1.05 -16.13 23.54
CA THR A 3 -1.44 -16.15 22.12
C THR A 3 -1.74 -14.74 21.63
N ILE A 4 -1.25 -14.38 20.44
CA ILE A 4 -1.55 -13.12 19.75
C ILE A 4 -2.26 -13.47 18.44
N PHE A 5 -3.42 -12.85 18.23
CA PHE A 5 -4.12 -12.94 16.95
C PHE A 5 -3.59 -11.88 15.99
N ILE A 6 -3.39 -12.23 14.73
CA ILE A 6 -2.88 -11.33 13.69
C ILE A 6 -3.75 -11.48 12.44
N THR A 7 -4.09 -10.37 11.77
CA THR A 7 -4.77 -10.42 10.46
C THR A 7 -3.78 -10.32 9.31
N ILE A 8 -3.94 -11.22 8.34
CA ILE A 8 -3.17 -11.28 7.09
C ILE A 8 -4.14 -11.63 5.95
N PHE A 9 -5.15 -10.79 5.75
CA PHE A 9 -6.16 -10.98 4.71
C PHE A 9 -5.72 -10.45 3.35
N GLN A 10 -4.66 -9.65 3.27
CA GLN A 10 -4.16 -9.03 2.03
C GLN A 10 -2.64 -9.18 1.87
N GLY A 11 -2.15 -9.18 0.63
CA GLY A 11 -0.71 -9.28 0.35
C GLY A 11 0.13 -8.17 1.01
N ILE A 12 -0.42 -6.96 1.13
CA ILE A 12 0.27 -5.86 1.81
C ILE A 12 0.44 -6.12 3.32
N GLU A 13 -0.49 -6.83 3.96
CA GLU A 13 -0.33 -7.24 5.37
C GLU A 13 0.77 -8.30 5.49
N ALA A 14 0.78 -9.30 4.60
CA ALA A 14 1.81 -10.33 4.57
C ALA A 14 3.21 -9.71 4.39
N LYS A 15 3.34 -8.76 3.47
CA LYS A 15 4.58 -8.00 3.23
C LYS A 15 5.02 -7.18 4.44
N ASN A 16 4.11 -6.61 5.23
CA ASN A 16 4.46 -5.82 6.41
C ASN A 16 4.70 -6.68 7.66
N ILE A 17 4.14 -7.89 7.74
CA ILE A 17 4.17 -8.75 8.92
C ILE A 17 5.13 -9.92 8.77
N LEU A 18 4.89 -10.81 7.80
CA LEU A 18 5.60 -12.10 7.68
C LEU A 18 7.04 -11.93 7.21
N ARG A 19 7.31 -10.87 6.44
CA ARG A 19 8.58 -10.63 5.75
C ARG A 19 9.37 -9.46 6.34
N THR A 20 9.13 -9.17 7.62
CA THR A 20 9.75 -8.09 8.37
C THR A 20 10.12 -8.58 9.77
N GLY A 21 10.80 -7.74 10.56
CA GLY A 21 11.20 -8.08 11.93
C GLY A 21 10.04 -8.30 12.90
N ILE A 22 8.76 -8.11 12.51
CA ILE A 22 7.61 -8.26 13.42
C ILE A 22 7.51 -9.70 13.93
N VAL A 23 7.41 -10.68 13.03
CA VAL A 23 7.20 -12.09 13.40
C VAL A 23 8.40 -12.63 14.16
N GLU A 24 9.62 -12.34 13.69
CA GLU A 24 10.87 -12.75 14.33
C GLU A 24 10.95 -12.22 15.77
N ARG A 25 10.73 -10.91 15.97
CA ARG A 25 10.80 -10.29 17.30
C ARG A 25 9.73 -10.80 18.26
N LEU A 26 8.51 -11.06 17.77
CA LEU A 26 7.43 -11.62 18.60
C LEU A 26 7.73 -13.05 19.03
N LEU A 27 8.25 -13.89 18.13
CA LEU A 27 8.57 -15.29 18.41
C LEU A 27 9.85 -15.47 19.23
N ALA A 28 10.72 -14.45 19.29
CA ALA A 28 11.86 -14.45 20.21
C ALA A 28 11.45 -14.57 21.69
N GLU A 29 10.22 -14.20 22.05
CA GLU A 29 9.68 -14.50 23.38
C GLU A 29 9.20 -15.97 23.40
N PRO A 30 9.79 -16.84 24.25
CA PRO A 30 9.61 -18.30 24.15
C PRO A 30 8.17 -18.76 24.44
N ASP A 31 7.40 -17.96 25.17
CA ASP A 31 6.03 -18.27 25.54
C ASP A 31 5.00 -17.54 24.66
N VAL A 32 5.39 -16.86 23.58
CA VAL A 32 4.47 -16.26 22.61
C VAL A 32 4.10 -17.26 21.52
N ARG A 33 2.80 -17.30 21.18
CA ARG A 33 2.25 -18.00 20.01
C ARG A 33 1.50 -17.02 19.12
N LEU A 34 1.66 -17.16 17.82
CA LEU A 34 0.97 -16.35 16.82
C LEU A 34 -0.09 -17.18 16.11
N VAL A 35 -1.29 -16.61 15.97
CA VAL A 35 -2.37 -17.17 15.16
C VAL A 35 -2.74 -16.13 14.10
N CYS A 36 -2.34 -16.38 12.86
CA CYS A 36 -2.53 -15.52 11.72
C CYS A 36 -3.78 -15.93 10.95
N PHE A 37 -4.78 -15.05 10.90
CA PHE A 37 -5.98 -15.26 10.10
C PHE A 37 -5.72 -14.85 8.66
N VAL A 38 -5.99 -15.78 7.73
CA VAL A 38 -5.73 -15.63 6.29
C VAL A 38 -6.97 -15.91 5.48
N ARG A 39 -7.07 -15.39 4.26
CA ARG A 39 -8.34 -15.40 3.50
C ARG A 39 -8.79 -16.80 3.05
N SER A 40 -7.84 -17.70 2.78
CA SER A 40 -8.09 -19.02 2.20
C SER A 40 -7.07 -20.05 2.68
N GLU A 41 -7.39 -21.34 2.56
CA GLU A 41 -6.43 -22.42 2.87
C GLU A 41 -5.25 -22.43 1.90
N GLU A 42 -5.46 -22.05 0.64
CA GLU A 42 -4.38 -21.92 -0.33
C GLU A 42 -3.30 -20.94 0.14
N ARG A 43 -3.72 -19.78 0.67
CA ARG A 43 -2.82 -18.79 1.27
C ARG A 43 -2.19 -19.27 2.57
N ALA A 44 -2.98 -19.95 3.42
CA ALA A 44 -2.45 -20.57 4.63
C ALA A 44 -1.31 -21.55 4.30
N ALA A 45 -1.52 -22.41 3.31
CA ALA A 45 -0.53 -23.37 2.84
C ALA A 45 0.70 -22.68 2.21
N TYR A 46 0.50 -21.61 1.44
CA TYR A 46 1.58 -20.81 0.88
C TYR A 46 2.46 -20.20 1.99
N TYR A 47 1.86 -19.50 2.97
CA TYR A 47 2.63 -18.89 4.06
C TYR A 47 3.28 -19.92 5.00
N ARG A 48 2.63 -21.06 5.22
CA ARG A 48 3.18 -22.16 6.03
C ARG A 48 4.46 -22.74 5.40
N ARG A 49 4.56 -22.77 4.07
CA ARG A 49 5.78 -23.17 3.35
C ARG A 49 6.86 -22.09 3.41
N GLU A 50 6.48 -20.83 3.25
CA GLU A 50 7.42 -19.71 3.18
C GLU A 50 8.00 -19.33 4.56
N VAL A 51 7.17 -19.30 5.61
CA VAL A 51 7.56 -18.96 6.98
C VAL A 51 7.05 -20.04 7.95
N PRO A 52 7.76 -21.19 8.04
CA PRO A 52 7.42 -22.28 8.94
C PRO A 52 7.90 -22.00 10.36
N HIS A 53 7.03 -22.20 11.35
CA HIS A 53 7.43 -22.18 12.76
C HIS A 53 6.39 -22.90 13.63
N GLU A 54 6.82 -23.68 14.62
CA GLU A 54 5.92 -24.49 15.49
C GLU A 54 4.87 -23.66 16.26
N ARG A 55 5.23 -22.44 16.64
CA ARG A 55 4.36 -21.47 17.36
C ARG A 55 3.66 -20.47 16.44
N LEU A 56 3.72 -20.66 15.12
CA LEU A 56 3.06 -19.81 14.12
C LEU A 56 1.97 -20.61 13.40
N VAL A 57 0.72 -20.32 13.72
CA VAL A 57 -0.45 -21.01 13.16
C VAL A 57 -1.12 -20.12 12.13
N TYR A 58 -1.46 -20.67 10.97
CA TYR A 58 -2.26 -19.99 9.95
C TYR A 58 -3.67 -20.57 9.92
N GLU A 59 -4.66 -19.75 10.26
CA GLU A 59 -6.08 -20.13 10.31
C GLU A 59 -6.82 -19.52 9.11
N PRO A 60 -7.34 -20.34 8.18
CA PRO A 60 -8.15 -19.84 7.07
C PRO A 60 -9.49 -19.30 7.60
N PHE A 61 -9.84 -18.08 7.19
CA PHE A 61 -11.09 -17.43 7.53
C PHE A 61 -11.62 -16.61 6.33
N GLY A 62 -12.60 -17.18 5.63
CA GLY A 62 -13.24 -16.55 4.46
C GLY A 62 -14.62 -15.94 4.71
N ARG A 63 -15.19 -16.13 5.91
CA ARG A 63 -16.54 -15.66 6.23
C ARG A 63 -16.57 -14.14 6.33
N SER A 64 -17.59 -13.51 5.74
CA SER A 64 -17.80 -12.07 5.82
C SER A 64 -18.95 -11.75 6.78
N PRO A 65 -18.91 -10.59 7.46
CA PRO A 65 -20.04 -10.11 8.25
C PRO A 65 -21.32 -10.04 7.41
N TYR A 66 -22.46 -10.33 8.04
CA TYR A 66 -23.76 -10.36 7.36
C TYR A 66 -24.84 -9.67 8.20
N GLY A 67 -25.99 -9.41 7.56
CA GLY A 67 -27.17 -8.82 8.20
C GLY A 67 -27.49 -7.41 7.72
N ARG A 68 -28.71 -6.95 8.02
CA ARG A 68 -29.21 -5.63 7.57
C ARG A 68 -28.39 -4.48 8.16
N PHE A 69 -28.04 -4.57 9.44
CA PHE A 69 -27.29 -3.54 10.14
C PHE A 69 -25.83 -3.46 9.70
N GLU A 70 -25.22 -4.61 9.40
CA GLU A 70 -23.91 -4.66 8.73
C GLU A 70 -23.96 -3.84 7.44
N ARG A 71 -24.89 -4.17 6.52
CA ARG A 71 -24.96 -3.54 5.20
C ARG A 71 -25.12 -2.02 5.31
N LEU A 72 -25.91 -1.58 6.29
CA LEU A 72 -26.06 -0.16 6.61
C LEU A 72 -24.72 0.45 7.04
N MET A 73 -24.01 -0.16 7.99
CA MET A 73 -22.73 0.37 8.48
C MET A 73 -21.62 0.32 7.41
N SER A 74 -21.57 -0.73 6.58
CA SER A 74 -20.65 -0.84 5.44
C SER A 74 -20.96 0.16 4.33
N PHE A 75 -22.22 0.56 4.16
CA PHE A 75 -22.57 1.70 3.32
C PHE A 75 -22.15 3.03 3.94
N LEU A 76 -22.51 3.27 5.21
CA LEU A 76 -22.27 4.54 5.90
C LEU A 76 -20.79 4.88 6.03
N LYS A 77 -19.88 3.91 6.16
CA LYS A 77 -18.43 4.19 6.30
C LYS A 77 -17.86 5.08 5.18
N PHE A 78 -18.41 5.03 3.98
CA PHE A 78 -18.00 5.89 2.85
C PHE A 78 -18.54 7.33 2.95
N HIS A 79 -19.55 7.56 3.79
CA HIS A 79 -20.17 8.85 4.05
C HIS A 79 -19.79 9.48 5.39
N LEU A 80 -19.08 8.75 6.24
CA LEU A 80 -18.57 9.24 7.52
C LEU A 80 -17.22 9.95 7.43
N ILE A 81 -16.65 10.05 6.22
CA ILE A 81 -15.36 10.70 5.97
C ILE A 81 -15.47 11.72 4.83
N ARG A 82 -14.90 12.91 5.02
CA ARG A 82 -14.86 13.96 4.00
C ARG A 82 -13.44 14.51 3.87
N THR A 83 -12.78 14.22 2.75
CA THR A 83 -11.41 14.64 2.44
C THR A 83 -11.35 15.26 1.05
N LYS A 84 -10.19 15.82 0.66
CA LYS A 84 -9.99 16.27 -0.74
C LYS A 84 -10.12 15.09 -1.71
N THR A 85 -9.60 13.92 -1.32
CA THR A 85 -9.66 12.70 -2.12
C THR A 85 -11.09 12.16 -2.28
N THR A 86 -11.91 12.13 -1.22
CA THR A 86 -13.30 11.65 -1.36
C THR A 86 -14.14 12.58 -2.25
N ASN A 87 -13.89 13.89 -2.19
CA ASN A 87 -14.51 14.85 -3.10
C ASN A 87 -14.06 14.64 -4.56
N LEU A 88 -12.76 14.38 -4.79
CA LEU A 88 -12.23 14.07 -6.12
C LEU A 88 -12.91 12.82 -6.69
N LYS A 89 -13.01 11.73 -5.91
CA LYS A 89 -13.68 10.49 -6.34
C LYS A 89 -15.15 10.69 -6.72
N LYS A 90 -15.87 11.56 -5.99
CA LYS A 90 -17.26 11.91 -6.34
C LYS A 90 -17.35 12.65 -7.66
N ARG A 91 -16.43 13.57 -7.94
CA ARG A 91 -16.37 14.28 -9.24
C ARG A 91 -16.06 13.30 -10.37
N MET A 92 -15.11 12.38 -10.17
CA MET A 92 -14.82 11.31 -11.14
C MET A 92 -16.04 10.42 -11.39
N HIS A 93 -16.79 10.07 -10.34
CA HIS A 93 -18.00 9.28 -10.49
C HIS A 93 -19.11 10.03 -11.22
N LEU A 94 -19.28 11.33 -10.93
CA LEU A 94 -20.23 12.19 -11.64
C LEU A 94 -19.89 12.26 -13.13
N GLU A 95 -18.64 12.49 -13.49
CA GLU A 95 -18.22 12.56 -14.89
C GLU A 95 -18.49 11.24 -15.64
N ARG A 96 -18.27 10.09 -14.99
CA ARG A 96 -18.56 8.76 -15.57
C ARG A 96 -20.05 8.46 -15.71
N SER A 97 -20.86 8.88 -14.74
CA SER A 97 -22.27 8.46 -14.64
C SER A 97 -23.28 9.50 -15.14
N GLY A 98 -22.88 10.78 -15.22
CA GLY A 98 -23.79 11.90 -15.45
C GLY A 98 -24.81 12.15 -14.33
N ASN A 99 -24.79 11.37 -13.23
CA ASN A 99 -25.84 11.38 -12.23
C ASN A 99 -25.68 12.53 -11.23
N TRP A 100 -26.14 13.72 -11.64
CA TRP A 100 -26.10 14.92 -10.82
C TRP A 100 -26.91 14.83 -9.52
N PRO A 101 -28.15 14.28 -9.50
CA PRO A 101 -28.89 14.09 -8.25
C PRO A 101 -28.12 13.26 -7.22
N LEU A 102 -27.53 12.12 -7.64
CA LEU A 102 -26.74 11.28 -6.75
C LEU A 102 -25.50 12.01 -6.23
N PHE A 103 -24.83 12.81 -7.07
CA PHE A 103 -23.70 13.62 -6.64
C PHE A 103 -24.10 14.62 -5.55
N VAL A 104 -25.19 15.37 -5.74
CA VAL A 104 -25.68 16.35 -4.76
C VAL A 104 -26.07 15.68 -3.45
N VAL A 105 -26.84 14.59 -3.52
CA VAL A 105 -27.25 13.80 -2.33
C VAL A 105 -26.02 13.25 -1.61
N SER A 106 -25.08 12.63 -2.31
CA SER A 106 -23.84 12.10 -1.73
C SER A 106 -22.97 13.20 -1.12
N HIS A 107 -22.96 14.41 -1.69
CA HIS A 107 -22.24 15.55 -1.13
C HIS A 107 -22.89 16.04 0.17
N ALA A 108 -24.21 16.25 0.16
CA ALA A 108 -24.99 16.69 1.31
C ALA A 108 -24.94 15.67 2.46
N LEU A 109 -25.14 14.39 2.16
CA LEU A 109 -25.06 13.31 3.15
C LEU A 109 -23.68 13.28 3.80
N ASN A 110 -22.61 13.44 3.04
CA ASN A 110 -21.25 13.41 3.57
C ASN A 110 -20.91 14.67 4.38
N TRP A 111 -21.47 15.84 4.03
CA TRP A 111 -21.38 17.06 4.83
C TRP A 111 -22.06 16.91 6.20
N LEU A 112 -23.21 16.24 6.23
CA LEU A 112 -23.96 15.97 7.46
C LEU A 112 -23.30 14.87 8.31
N MET A 113 -22.93 13.76 7.68
CA MET A 113 -22.51 12.52 8.36
C MET A 113 -21.03 12.50 8.74
N ALA A 114 -20.15 13.24 8.04
CA ALA A 114 -18.72 13.23 8.35
C ALA A 114 -18.33 14.10 9.58
N ARG A 115 -19.24 14.27 10.54
CA ARG A 115 -19.02 15.00 11.79
C ARG A 115 -18.52 14.06 12.91
N PRO A 116 -17.59 14.51 13.78
CA PRO A 116 -17.08 13.71 14.90
C PRO A 116 -18.19 13.15 15.80
N ALA A 117 -19.23 13.95 16.07
CA ALA A 117 -20.37 13.54 16.90
C ALA A 117 -21.15 12.36 16.28
N VAL A 118 -21.35 12.35 14.96
CA VAL A 118 -22.04 11.27 14.25
C VAL A 118 -21.22 9.98 14.31
N ARG A 119 -19.91 10.07 14.06
CA ARG A 119 -19.01 8.90 14.20
C ARG A 119 -19.00 8.36 15.62
N SER A 120 -18.92 9.24 16.62
CA SER A 120 -18.93 8.87 18.04
C SER A 120 -20.24 8.20 18.46
N PHE A 121 -21.37 8.60 17.87
CA PHE A 121 -22.67 7.96 18.07
C PHE A 121 -22.79 6.60 17.36
N LEU A 122 -22.27 6.46 16.15
CA LEU A 122 -22.41 5.23 15.35
C LEU A 122 -21.47 4.10 15.81
N ARG A 123 -20.28 4.40 16.33
CA ARG A 123 -19.31 3.37 16.76
C ARG A 123 -19.86 2.40 17.82
N PRO A 124 -20.51 2.86 18.92
CA PRO A 124 -21.14 1.96 19.89
C PRO A 124 -22.26 1.11 19.29
N LEU A 125 -23.01 1.67 18.33
CA LEU A 125 -24.07 0.94 17.64
C LEU A 125 -23.48 -0.16 16.74
N ASP A 126 -22.41 0.13 15.99
CA ASP A 126 -21.66 -0.87 15.22
C ASP A 126 -21.17 -2.00 16.14
N LEU A 127 -20.56 -1.66 17.28
CA LEU A 127 -20.07 -2.62 18.26
C LEU A 127 -21.18 -3.53 18.81
N ARG A 128 -22.38 -2.98 19.05
CA ARG A 128 -23.49 -3.71 19.68
C ARG A 128 -24.31 -4.54 18.70
N PHE A 129 -24.61 -4.01 17.52
CA PHE A 129 -25.65 -4.58 16.65
C PHE A 129 -25.12 -5.30 15.39
N VAL A 130 -23.86 -5.12 15.00
CA VAL A 130 -23.30 -5.90 13.88
C VAL A 130 -22.96 -7.32 14.34
N GLY A 131 -23.44 -8.34 13.62
CA GLY A 131 -23.21 -9.75 13.97
C GLY A 131 -21.74 -10.18 13.90
N ASP A 132 -21.37 -11.21 14.66
CA ASP A 132 -20.08 -11.90 14.53
C ASP A 132 -20.14 -12.88 13.34
N PRO A 133 -19.23 -12.80 12.34
CA PRO A 133 -19.12 -13.78 11.27
C PRO A 133 -18.59 -15.16 11.72
N GLY A 134 -18.21 -15.30 12.99
CA GLY A 134 -17.84 -16.57 13.61
C GLY A 134 -16.41 -16.61 14.13
N PHE A 135 -15.90 -15.51 14.67
CA PHE A 135 -14.61 -15.48 15.36
C PHE A 135 -14.67 -16.07 16.77
N GLY A 136 -15.84 -16.07 17.42
CA GLY A 136 -16.02 -16.58 18.79
C GLY A 136 -15.32 -17.91 19.09
N PRO A 137 -15.49 -18.99 18.30
CA PRO A 137 -14.83 -20.27 18.53
C PRO A 137 -13.30 -20.21 18.59
N TYR A 138 -12.68 -19.29 17.83
CA TYR A 138 -11.23 -19.11 17.85
C TYR A 138 -10.78 -18.44 19.16
N PHE A 139 -11.53 -17.46 19.67
CA PHE A 139 -11.26 -16.87 20.98
C PHE A 139 -11.37 -17.90 22.10
N GLU A 140 -12.36 -18.79 22.06
CA GLU A 140 -12.49 -19.86 23.05
C GLU A 140 -11.33 -20.86 22.99
N ARG A 141 -10.96 -21.28 21.77
CA ARG A 141 -9.90 -22.25 21.51
C ARG A 141 -8.52 -21.73 21.91
N TYR A 142 -8.18 -20.51 21.51
CA TYR A 142 -6.82 -20.00 21.58
C TYR A 142 -6.58 -19.02 22.74
N ARG A 143 -7.65 -18.45 23.31
CA ARG A 143 -7.62 -17.48 24.43
C ARG A 143 -6.56 -16.40 24.20
N PRO A 144 -6.68 -15.58 23.15
CA PRO A 144 -5.68 -14.57 22.82
C PRO A 144 -5.56 -13.53 23.94
N ARG A 145 -4.32 -13.08 24.16
CA ARG A 145 -3.97 -11.98 25.06
C ARG A 145 -3.96 -10.62 24.36
N ALA A 146 -3.81 -10.60 23.04
CA ALA A 146 -3.94 -9.41 22.23
C ALA A 146 -4.37 -9.76 20.80
N VAL A 147 -4.92 -8.76 20.10
CA VAL A 147 -5.22 -8.83 18.67
C VAL A 147 -4.48 -7.70 17.95
N PHE A 148 -3.68 -8.05 16.95
CA PHE A 148 -3.00 -7.14 16.04
C PHE A 148 -3.69 -7.10 14.68
N LEU A 149 -4.14 -5.91 14.27
CA LEU A 149 -4.92 -5.68 13.05
C LEU A 149 -4.13 -4.78 12.11
N ALA A 150 -3.77 -5.26 10.93
CA ALA A 150 -2.80 -4.58 10.07
C ALA A 150 -3.41 -3.90 8.84
N HIS A 151 -4.73 -3.80 8.70
CA HIS A 151 -5.38 -3.14 7.58
C HIS A 151 -6.48 -2.14 7.99
N LEU A 152 -7.35 -2.45 8.95
CA LEU A 152 -8.44 -1.70 9.58
C LEU A 152 -9.60 -1.16 8.71
N PHE A 153 -9.64 -1.39 7.40
CA PHE A 153 -10.75 -0.94 6.52
C PHE A 153 -11.57 -2.10 5.92
N ASP A 154 -11.15 -3.34 6.16
CA ASP A 154 -11.84 -4.53 5.68
C ASP A 154 -12.90 -4.96 6.69
N ASP A 155 -14.10 -5.31 6.21
CA ASP A 155 -15.21 -5.60 7.12
C ASP A 155 -14.97 -6.88 7.94
N VAL A 156 -14.24 -7.87 7.40
CA VAL A 156 -13.89 -9.11 8.12
C VAL A 156 -12.91 -8.83 9.25
N GLU A 157 -11.90 -8.03 8.97
CA GLU A 157 -10.95 -7.57 9.98
C GLU A 157 -11.63 -6.73 11.09
N ILE A 158 -12.54 -5.83 10.72
CA ILE A 158 -13.34 -5.08 11.68
C ILE A 158 -14.21 -6.00 12.54
N ALA A 159 -14.64 -7.15 12.03
CA ALA A 159 -15.32 -8.15 12.84
C ALA A 159 -14.43 -8.83 13.87
N LEU A 160 -13.17 -9.11 13.55
CA LEU A 160 -12.23 -9.60 14.55
C LEU A 160 -11.99 -8.55 15.65
N LEU A 161 -11.83 -7.28 15.28
CA LEU A 161 -11.72 -6.16 16.22
C LEU A 161 -12.95 -6.06 17.13
N ARG A 162 -14.16 -6.22 16.56
CA ARG A 162 -15.41 -6.17 17.31
C ARG A 162 -15.49 -7.28 18.36
N GLU A 163 -15.11 -8.50 17.97
CA GLU A 163 -15.13 -9.64 18.89
C GLU A 163 -14.10 -9.48 20.01
N ALA A 164 -12.89 -9.00 19.69
CA ALA A 164 -11.87 -8.67 20.69
C ALA A 164 -12.41 -7.66 21.73
N ARG A 165 -13.05 -6.58 21.26
CA ARG A 165 -13.60 -5.52 22.11
C ARG A 165 -14.75 -6.01 22.99
N ARG A 166 -15.64 -6.87 22.47
CA ARG A 166 -16.72 -7.50 23.26
C ARG A 166 -16.20 -8.39 24.39
N ARG A 167 -15.04 -9.02 24.16
CA ARG A 167 -14.39 -9.91 25.12
C ARG A 167 -13.38 -9.21 26.03
N GLY A 168 -13.19 -7.89 25.87
CA GLY A 168 -12.19 -7.14 26.62
C GLY A 168 -10.74 -7.54 26.30
N VAL A 169 -10.49 -8.14 25.13
CA VAL A 169 -9.14 -8.47 24.68
C VAL A 169 -8.48 -7.21 24.09
N PRO A 170 -7.30 -6.80 24.57
CA PRO A 170 -6.58 -5.64 24.06
C PRO A 170 -6.28 -5.71 22.56
N THR A 171 -6.37 -4.56 21.90
CA THR A 171 -6.23 -4.44 20.43
C THR A 171 -5.18 -3.41 20.04
N VAL A 172 -4.29 -3.81 19.14
CA VAL A 172 -3.31 -2.93 18.49
C VAL A 172 -3.63 -2.91 16.99
N GLY A 173 -3.86 -1.73 16.44
CA GLY A 173 -4.02 -1.55 15.01
C GLY A 173 -2.75 -1.05 14.34
N TYR A 174 -2.65 -1.24 13.03
CA TYR A 174 -1.61 -0.64 12.18
C TYR A 174 -2.20 -0.18 10.84
N ILE A 175 -1.93 1.07 10.46
CA ILE A 175 -2.30 1.58 9.13
C ILE A 175 -1.20 1.19 8.15
N ASN A 176 -1.34 0.07 7.45
CA ASN A 176 -0.31 -0.45 6.53
C ASN A 176 -0.10 0.29 5.20
N SER A 177 -0.75 1.44 4.99
CA SER A 177 -0.54 2.27 3.81
C SER A 177 -0.93 3.72 4.05
N TRP A 178 -0.09 4.63 3.57
CA TRP A 178 -0.19 6.09 3.69
C TRP A 178 -1.46 6.73 3.08
N ASP A 179 -2.14 6.07 2.15
CA ASP A 179 -3.32 6.63 1.47
C ASP A 179 -4.63 6.39 2.24
N LYS A 180 -4.66 5.39 3.12
CA LYS A 180 -5.92 4.77 3.54
C LYS A 180 -6.85 5.70 4.29
N VAL A 181 -6.30 6.46 5.22
CA VAL A 181 -7.06 7.33 6.12
C VAL A 181 -7.75 8.44 5.35
N THR A 182 -7.21 8.87 4.20
CA THR A 182 -7.81 9.92 3.38
C THR A 182 -8.57 9.42 2.15
N THR A 183 -8.35 8.16 1.74
CA THR A 183 -8.78 7.65 0.43
C THR A 183 -9.84 6.55 0.50
N ARG A 184 -9.87 5.73 1.56
CA ARG A 184 -10.69 4.51 1.61
C ARG A 184 -12.09 4.76 2.14
N ALA A 185 -12.23 4.83 3.46
CA ALA A 185 -13.49 4.98 4.17
C ALA A 185 -13.20 5.50 5.60
N SER A 186 -14.23 5.75 6.39
CA SER A 186 -14.06 5.95 7.84
C SER A 186 -13.73 4.64 8.54
N LEU A 187 -12.89 4.69 9.58
CA LEU A 187 -12.71 3.59 10.52
C LEU A 187 -14.01 3.37 11.31
N ARG A 188 -14.63 2.19 11.14
CA ARG A 188 -15.91 1.83 11.78
C ARG A 188 -15.77 1.56 13.27
N LEU A 189 -14.64 0.98 13.67
CA LEU A 189 -14.25 0.75 15.06
C LEU A 189 -12.79 1.18 15.21
N LEU A 190 -12.39 1.54 16.43
CA LEU A 190 -11.03 1.93 16.75
C LEU A 190 -10.39 0.86 17.65
N PRO A 191 -9.12 0.49 17.41
CA PRO A 191 -8.34 -0.31 18.35
C PRO A 191 -7.97 0.53 19.59
N ASP A 192 -7.47 -0.12 20.64
CA ASP A 192 -7.05 0.56 21.87
C ASP A 192 -5.82 1.45 21.65
N THR A 193 -4.91 0.99 20.79
CA THR A 193 -3.78 1.78 20.27
C THR A 193 -3.65 1.58 18.77
N LEU A 194 -3.23 2.62 18.04
CA LEU A 194 -3.01 2.59 16.61
C LEU A 194 -1.58 3.00 16.27
N LEU A 195 -0.90 2.11 15.57
CA LEU A 195 0.43 2.36 15.01
C LEU A 195 0.30 2.93 13.59
N VAL A 196 1.09 3.95 13.30
CA VAL A 196 1.10 4.64 12.00
C VAL A 196 2.52 4.85 11.49
N PHE A 197 2.68 5.24 10.23
CA PHE A 197 4.01 5.39 9.63
C PHE A 197 4.79 6.58 10.20
N ASN A 198 4.09 7.73 10.27
CA ASN A 198 4.68 9.04 10.45
C ASN A 198 3.64 9.99 11.08
N ASP A 199 4.06 11.21 11.38
CA ASP A 199 3.18 12.22 11.97
C ASP A 199 2.08 12.71 11.01
N ILE A 200 2.28 12.64 9.69
CA ILE A 200 1.25 13.01 8.71
C ILE A 200 0.03 12.09 8.86
N VAL A 201 0.25 10.78 8.89
CA VAL A 201 -0.82 9.79 9.05
C VAL A 201 -1.41 9.87 10.46
N LYS A 202 -0.60 10.18 11.49
CA LYS A 202 -1.09 10.44 12.84
C LYS A 202 -2.12 11.58 12.85
N ASP A 203 -1.79 12.72 12.25
CA ASP A 203 -2.68 13.88 12.17
C ASP A 203 -3.96 13.57 11.38
N GLU A 204 -3.83 12.80 10.30
CA GLU A 204 -4.98 12.33 9.52
C GLU A 204 -5.92 11.44 10.35
N VAL A 205 -5.38 10.52 11.15
CA VAL A 205 -6.20 9.67 12.03
C VAL A 205 -6.91 10.51 13.08
N ILE A 206 -6.21 11.44 13.73
CA ILE A 206 -6.81 12.33 14.73
C ILE A 206 -7.98 13.11 14.09
N ARG A 207 -7.77 13.65 12.89
CA ARG A 207 -8.75 14.49 12.19
C ARG A 207 -9.93 13.72 11.63
N TYR A 208 -9.69 12.57 11.01
CA TYR A 208 -10.71 11.87 10.21
C TYR A 208 -11.29 10.64 10.90
N ALA A 209 -10.60 10.08 11.91
CA ALA A 209 -11.07 8.96 12.70
C ALA A 209 -11.32 9.31 14.18
N ASP A 210 -11.11 10.56 14.60
CA ASP A 210 -11.35 11.07 15.97
C ASP A 210 -10.64 10.24 17.07
N MET A 211 -9.52 9.61 16.73
CA MET A 211 -8.74 8.87 17.71
C MET A 211 -7.94 9.86 18.58
N ARG A 212 -7.86 9.57 19.87
CA ARG A 212 -7.13 10.42 20.81
C ARG A 212 -5.62 10.42 20.49
N PRO A 213 -4.93 11.58 20.47
CA PRO A 213 -3.52 11.67 20.05
C PRO A 213 -2.53 10.75 20.79
N GLU A 214 -2.74 10.52 22.08
CA GLU A 214 -1.92 9.62 22.93
C GLU A 214 -2.05 8.14 22.53
N ARG A 215 -3.12 7.78 21.81
CA ARG A 215 -3.36 6.42 21.31
C ARG A 215 -2.86 6.22 19.87
N VAL A 216 -2.25 7.23 19.25
CA VAL A 216 -1.73 7.15 17.88
C VAL A 216 -0.21 7.34 17.89
N ILE A 217 0.51 6.26 17.58
CA ILE A 217 1.96 6.17 17.78
C ILE A 217 2.65 5.94 16.42
N PRO A 218 3.53 6.85 15.98
CA PRO A 218 4.40 6.60 14.84
C PRO A 218 5.35 5.42 15.13
N ALA A 219 5.37 4.43 14.24
CA ALA A 219 6.19 3.23 14.33
C ALA A 219 7.06 2.99 13.07
N GLY A 220 6.89 3.79 12.02
CA GLY A 220 7.61 3.60 10.74
C GLY A 220 6.93 2.60 9.81
N ILE A 221 7.68 2.13 8.81
CA ILE A 221 7.18 1.27 7.73
C ILE A 221 8.03 -0.02 7.71
N PRO A 222 7.55 -1.16 8.28
CA PRO A 222 8.31 -2.40 8.42
C PRO A 222 8.85 -2.94 7.09
N GLN A 223 8.07 -2.83 6.01
CA GLN A 223 8.52 -3.29 4.69
C GLN A 223 9.77 -2.53 4.18
N TYR A 224 10.05 -1.33 4.70
CA TYR A 224 11.21 -0.53 4.32
C TYR A 224 12.45 -0.87 5.16
N ASP A 225 12.30 -1.64 6.24
CA ASP A 225 13.46 -2.11 7.00
C ASP A 225 14.40 -2.91 6.10
N ARG A 226 13.83 -3.73 5.21
CA ARG A 226 14.56 -4.52 4.21
C ARG A 226 15.41 -3.65 3.27
N TYR A 227 14.99 -2.43 2.94
CA TYR A 227 15.77 -1.56 2.05
C TYR A 227 17.06 -1.05 2.71
N VAL A 228 17.15 -1.12 4.04
CA VAL A 228 18.34 -0.76 4.81
C VAL A 228 19.18 -1.99 5.13
N THR A 229 18.51 -3.11 5.46
CA THR A 229 19.17 -4.31 5.99
C THR A 229 19.56 -5.32 4.93
N ALA A 230 18.83 -5.39 3.80
CA ALA A 230 19.14 -6.33 2.73
C ALA A 230 20.28 -5.80 1.84
N ARG A 231 21.17 -6.71 1.45
CA ARG A 231 22.16 -6.45 0.42
C ARG A 231 21.55 -6.76 -0.94
N SER A 232 21.64 -5.83 -1.88
CA SER A 232 21.35 -6.11 -3.28
C SER A 232 22.42 -7.03 -3.87
N GLY A 233 22.03 -7.86 -4.84
CA GLY A 233 22.96 -8.65 -5.65
C GLY A 233 23.88 -7.75 -6.49
N SER A 234 24.87 -8.35 -7.15
CA SER A 234 25.73 -7.60 -8.07
C SER A 234 24.92 -7.05 -9.25
N ARG A 235 25.43 -5.97 -9.84
CA ARG A 235 24.79 -5.35 -11.01
C ARG A 235 24.74 -6.35 -12.17
N GLU A 236 25.83 -7.06 -12.39
CA GLU A 236 26.02 -8.02 -13.48
C GLU A 236 25.03 -9.18 -13.39
N GLU A 237 24.84 -9.74 -12.19
CA GLU A 237 23.86 -10.81 -11.96
C GLU A 237 22.43 -10.32 -12.17
N PHE A 238 22.09 -9.16 -11.62
CA PHE A 238 20.75 -8.58 -11.78
C PHE A 238 20.44 -8.29 -13.26
N PHE A 239 21.36 -7.64 -13.97
CA PHE A 239 21.19 -7.26 -15.36
C PHE A 239 21.07 -8.47 -16.28
N ARG A 240 21.88 -9.51 -16.03
CA ARG A 240 21.77 -10.80 -16.73
C ARG A 240 20.39 -11.43 -16.51
N ARG A 241 19.87 -11.40 -15.28
CA ARG A 241 18.56 -11.96 -14.93
C ARG A 241 17.40 -11.27 -15.65
N ILE A 242 17.48 -9.95 -15.84
CA ILE A 242 16.44 -9.18 -16.57
C ILE A 242 16.72 -9.06 -18.07
N GLY A 243 17.80 -9.68 -18.57
CA GLY A 243 18.15 -9.70 -19.99
C GLY A 243 18.56 -8.32 -20.54
N ILE A 244 19.28 -7.52 -19.74
CA ILE A 244 19.82 -6.21 -20.10
C ILE A 244 21.35 -6.23 -19.98
N ASP A 245 22.04 -5.52 -20.86
CA ASP A 245 23.51 -5.38 -20.81
C ASP A 245 23.95 -4.54 -19.58
N PRO A 246 24.86 -5.04 -18.72
CA PRO A 246 25.28 -4.35 -17.49
C PRO A 246 25.92 -2.97 -17.72
N SER A 247 26.44 -2.69 -18.92
CA SER A 247 26.97 -1.38 -19.29
C SER A 247 25.89 -0.31 -19.46
N LYS A 248 24.62 -0.71 -19.65
CA LYS A 248 23.50 0.20 -19.93
C LYS A 248 22.95 0.88 -18.68
N ARG A 249 22.57 2.16 -18.76
CA ARG A 249 21.85 2.88 -17.72
C ARG A 249 20.38 2.44 -17.70
N LEU A 250 19.92 1.88 -16.58
CA LEU A 250 18.59 1.28 -16.48
C LEU A 250 17.53 2.33 -16.15
N ILE A 251 16.59 2.53 -17.06
CA ILE A 251 15.36 3.27 -16.82
C ILE A 251 14.28 2.27 -16.47
N VAL A 252 13.64 2.45 -15.32
CA VAL A 252 12.48 1.66 -14.93
C VAL A 252 11.24 2.49 -15.18
N TYR A 253 10.34 2.03 -16.04
CA TYR A 253 9.00 2.58 -16.14
C TYR A 253 8.04 1.73 -15.30
N ALA A 254 7.35 2.36 -14.36
CA ALA A 254 6.30 1.72 -13.56
C ALA A 254 4.91 2.24 -14.01
N PRO A 255 4.18 1.46 -14.85
CA PRO A 255 2.87 1.86 -15.34
C PRO A 255 1.85 2.04 -14.22
N MET A 256 0.80 2.82 -14.52
CA MET A 256 -0.27 3.09 -13.56
C MET A 256 -1.23 1.89 -13.39
N GLY A 257 -1.31 1.03 -14.40
CA GLY A 257 -2.17 -0.15 -14.42
C GLY A 257 -3.48 0.07 -15.17
N ARG A 258 -3.97 -0.98 -15.84
CA ARG A 258 -5.21 -0.99 -16.65
C ARG A 258 -6.45 -0.50 -15.90
N THR A 259 -6.47 -0.62 -14.58
CA THR A 259 -7.59 -0.15 -13.75
C THR A 259 -7.68 1.39 -13.71
N PHE A 260 -6.54 2.05 -13.81
CA PHE A 260 -6.37 3.46 -13.47
C PHE A 260 -5.86 4.30 -14.64
N SER A 261 -5.41 3.67 -15.71
CA SER A 261 -4.90 4.28 -16.93
C SER A 261 -5.26 3.39 -18.11
N ASP A 262 -5.70 4.01 -19.19
CA ASP A 262 -5.83 3.34 -20.48
C ASP A 262 -4.60 3.61 -21.37
N SER A 263 -3.63 4.38 -20.87
CA SER A 263 -2.63 5.06 -21.69
C SER A 263 -1.18 4.59 -21.43
N ASP A 264 -1.04 3.46 -20.75
CA ASP A 264 0.24 2.95 -20.29
C ASP A 264 1.08 2.39 -21.44
N TRP A 265 0.45 1.74 -22.42
CA TRP A 265 1.13 1.17 -23.58
C TRP A 265 1.69 2.26 -24.51
N GLU A 266 0.92 3.32 -24.73
CA GLU A 266 1.39 4.48 -25.51
C GLU A 266 2.57 5.17 -24.84
N MET A 267 2.59 5.25 -23.50
CA MET A 267 3.75 5.77 -22.77
C MET A 267 4.98 4.84 -22.86
N ILE A 268 4.78 3.53 -22.84
CA ILE A 268 5.85 2.55 -23.10
C ILE A 268 6.46 2.81 -24.48
N ASP A 269 5.63 2.99 -25.51
CA ASP A 269 6.07 3.24 -26.88
C ASP A 269 6.81 4.58 -27.02
N ILE A 270 6.34 5.64 -26.34
CA ILE A 270 7.03 6.94 -26.28
C ILE A 270 8.44 6.81 -25.68
N LEU A 271 8.55 6.14 -24.52
CA LEU A 271 9.84 5.97 -23.83
C LEU A 271 10.79 5.11 -24.66
N HIS A 272 10.30 4.01 -25.23
CA HIS A 272 11.09 3.14 -26.09
C HIS A 272 11.58 3.90 -27.33
N SER A 273 10.70 4.57 -28.06
CA SER A 273 11.04 5.34 -29.26
C SER A 273 12.07 6.43 -28.95
N ALA A 274 11.96 7.10 -27.80
CA ALA A 274 12.92 8.11 -27.37
C ALA A 274 14.32 7.52 -27.10
N ILE A 275 14.42 6.28 -26.61
CA ILE A 275 15.71 5.58 -26.44
C ILE A 275 16.29 5.19 -27.81
N GLU A 276 15.50 4.56 -28.68
CA GLU A 276 15.98 4.10 -30.00
C GLU A 276 16.43 5.26 -30.91
N SER A 277 15.73 6.40 -30.82
CA SER A 277 16.09 7.62 -31.56
C SER A 277 17.24 8.40 -30.94
N GLY A 278 17.83 7.93 -29.84
CA GLY A 278 18.93 8.60 -29.14
C GLY A 278 18.53 9.89 -28.41
N ARG A 279 17.23 10.18 -28.29
CA ARG A 279 16.71 11.34 -27.54
C ARG A 279 16.85 11.16 -26.03
N ILE A 280 16.81 9.93 -25.56
CA ILE A 280 17.24 9.52 -24.21
C ILE A 280 18.58 8.81 -24.36
N GLY A 281 19.54 9.10 -23.48
CA GLY A 281 20.96 8.74 -23.61
C GLY A 281 21.26 7.40 -24.31
N PRO A 282 22.29 7.32 -25.18
CA PRO A 282 22.49 6.21 -26.14
C PRO A 282 22.79 4.84 -25.50
N ASP A 283 23.13 4.84 -24.22
CA ASP A 283 23.38 3.67 -23.37
C ASP A 283 22.21 3.40 -22.40
N ALA A 284 21.03 4.00 -22.59
CA ALA A 284 19.86 3.69 -21.78
C ALA A 284 19.23 2.34 -22.18
N ALA A 285 18.64 1.67 -21.21
CA ALA A 285 17.79 0.49 -21.40
C ALA A 285 16.49 0.64 -20.60
N LEU A 286 15.38 0.16 -21.15
CA LEU A 286 14.07 0.25 -20.52
C LEU A 286 13.65 -1.09 -19.92
N LEU A 287 13.28 -1.08 -18.63
CA LEU A 287 12.53 -2.14 -17.97
C LEU A 287 11.13 -1.63 -17.65
N VAL A 288 10.10 -2.30 -18.17
CA VAL A 288 8.71 -2.00 -17.84
C VAL A 288 8.27 -2.90 -16.68
N ARG A 289 8.06 -2.30 -15.51
CA ARG A 289 7.73 -3.02 -14.28
C ARG A 289 6.28 -2.77 -13.86
N PHE A 290 5.44 -3.80 -13.95
CA PHE A 290 4.02 -3.70 -13.62
C PHE A 290 3.73 -3.76 -12.11
N GLN A 291 2.49 -3.47 -11.74
CA GLN A 291 2.02 -3.63 -10.36
C GLN A 291 1.74 -5.11 -10.06
N PRO A 292 1.96 -5.58 -8.81
CA PRO A 292 1.81 -6.99 -8.46
C PRO A 292 0.38 -7.54 -8.62
N ASN A 293 -0.61 -6.67 -8.59
CA ASN A 293 -2.03 -7.04 -8.62
C ASN A 293 -2.70 -6.87 -9.98
N ASP A 294 -1.98 -6.46 -11.03
CA ASP A 294 -2.59 -6.15 -12.33
C ASP A 294 -2.50 -7.30 -13.34
N PHE A 295 -3.62 -7.59 -13.99
CA PHE A 295 -3.65 -8.49 -15.14
C PHE A 295 -3.16 -7.75 -16.38
N ILE A 296 -2.18 -8.32 -17.05
CA ILE A 296 -1.51 -7.72 -18.21
C ILE A 296 -2.10 -8.35 -19.47
N ASP A 297 -2.25 -7.53 -20.50
CA ASP A 297 -2.70 -7.98 -21.81
C ASP A 297 -1.55 -8.71 -22.53
N GLU A 298 -1.69 -10.03 -22.68
CA GLU A 298 -0.68 -10.86 -23.35
C GLU A 298 -0.47 -10.49 -24.82
N GLU A 299 -1.50 -9.97 -25.50
CA GLU A 299 -1.39 -9.55 -26.90
C GLU A 299 -0.51 -8.31 -27.02
N GLU A 300 -0.59 -7.39 -26.05
CA GLU A 300 0.27 -6.20 -26.01
C GLU A 300 1.73 -6.56 -25.74
N LEU A 301 2.00 -7.62 -24.97
CA LEU A 301 3.35 -8.17 -24.78
C LEU A 301 3.88 -8.79 -26.07
N LYS A 302 3.08 -9.61 -26.76
CA LYS A 302 3.45 -10.24 -28.05
C LYS A 302 3.73 -9.23 -29.15
N ARG A 303 3.06 -8.07 -29.13
CA ARG A 303 3.31 -6.95 -30.05
C ARG A 303 4.67 -6.28 -29.82
N ARG A 304 5.27 -6.45 -28.64
CA ARG A 304 6.50 -5.76 -28.22
C ARG A 304 7.54 -6.74 -27.66
N PRO A 305 7.94 -7.79 -28.41
CA PRO A 305 8.82 -8.85 -27.89
C PRO A 305 10.25 -8.36 -27.62
N HIS A 306 10.62 -7.20 -28.16
CA HIS A 306 11.92 -6.56 -27.97
C HIS A 306 12.04 -5.86 -26.60
N LEU A 307 10.93 -5.57 -25.92
CA LEU A 307 10.95 -4.94 -24.59
C LEU A 307 11.26 -5.96 -23.48
N ARG A 308 11.71 -5.44 -22.33
CA ARG A 308 11.89 -6.21 -21.10
C ARG A 308 10.79 -5.86 -20.12
N TYR A 309 10.11 -6.90 -19.64
CA TYR A 309 8.98 -6.79 -18.73
C TYR A 309 9.29 -7.47 -17.42
N ASP A 310 8.87 -6.83 -16.34
CA ASP A 310 8.89 -7.37 -14.99
C ASP A 310 7.46 -7.39 -14.46
N ILE A 311 6.93 -8.60 -14.25
CA ILE A 311 5.55 -8.87 -13.84
C ILE A 311 5.61 -9.44 -12.43
N PRO A 312 5.57 -8.58 -11.40
CA PRO A 312 5.55 -9.06 -10.03
C PRO A 312 4.17 -9.62 -9.66
N GLY A 313 4.16 -10.27 -8.51
CA GLY A 313 3.01 -10.71 -7.78
C GLY A 313 2.61 -12.14 -8.09
N ILE A 314 2.39 -12.92 -7.04
CA ILE A 314 1.60 -14.15 -7.11
C ILE A 314 0.14 -13.78 -6.86
N ARG A 315 -0.80 -14.41 -7.58
CA ARG A 315 -2.24 -14.16 -7.44
C ARG A 315 -2.95 -15.45 -7.10
N PHE A 316 -3.87 -15.39 -6.13
CA PHE A 316 -4.71 -16.51 -5.75
C PHE A 316 -6.11 -16.42 -6.39
N GLY A 317 -6.50 -15.22 -6.83
CA GLY A 317 -7.75 -14.98 -7.56
C GLY A 317 -7.56 -14.89 -9.08
N ARG A 318 -8.66 -15.11 -9.83
CA ARG A 318 -8.73 -14.92 -11.29
C ARG A 318 -9.03 -13.48 -11.72
N GLU A 319 -9.36 -12.61 -10.77
CA GLU A 319 -9.68 -11.21 -11.00
C GLU A 319 -8.84 -10.29 -10.10
N ARG A 320 -8.69 -9.03 -10.51
CA ARG A 320 -7.94 -8.04 -9.75
C ARG A 320 -8.61 -7.80 -8.41
N SER A 321 -7.93 -8.16 -7.34
CA SER A 321 -8.44 -8.02 -5.98
C SER A 321 -7.29 -7.77 -5.00
N VAL A 322 -7.57 -7.90 -3.71
CA VAL A 322 -6.54 -7.91 -2.66
C VAL A 322 -5.85 -9.28 -2.52
N ASP A 323 -6.22 -10.23 -3.37
CA ASP A 323 -5.79 -11.62 -3.34
C ASP A 323 -4.54 -11.86 -4.21
N TRP A 324 -3.50 -11.10 -3.85
CA TRP A 324 -2.16 -11.18 -4.42
C TRP A 324 -1.12 -11.17 -3.29
N ASP A 325 0.12 -11.53 -3.60
CA ASP A 325 1.26 -11.47 -2.68
C ASP A 325 2.58 -11.19 -3.41
N MET A 326 3.62 -10.82 -2.67
CA MET A 326 5.00 -10.73 -3.13
C MET A 326 5.93 -11.46 -2.15
N GLY A 327 6.44 -12.63 -2.56
CA GLY A 327 7.33 -13.47 -1.75
C GLY A 327 8.70 -12.86 -1.47
N PHE A 328 9.52 -13.52 -0.62
CA PHE A 328 10.88 -13.05 -0.33
C PHE A 328 11.75 -12.84 -1.58
N GLU A 329 11.66 -13.74 -2.57
CA GLU A 329 12.41 -13.64 -3.82
C GLU A 329 11.98 -12.42 -4.65
N GLU A 330 10.68 -12.14 -4.72
CA GLU A 330 10.15 -10.98 -5.43
C GLU A 330 10.51 -9.65 -4.74
N LEU A 331 10.53 -9.65 -3.40
CA LEU A 331 11.00 -8.51 -2.62
C LEU A 331 12.52 -8.31 -2.80
N ALA A 332 13.30 -9.38 -2.92
CA ALA A 332 14.72 -9.30 -3.29
C ALA A 332 14.89 -8.74 -4.72
N HIS A 333 14.10 -9.21 -5.68
CA HIS A 333 14.11 -8.71 -7.05
C HIS A 333 13.76 -7.21 -7.12
N LEU A 334 12.76 -6.77 -6.35
CA LEU A 334 12.42 -5.35 -6.23
C LEU A 334 13.59 -4.55 -5.60
N THR A 335 14.25 -5.09 -4.57
CA THR A 335 15.42 -4.46 -3.95
C THR A 335 16.55 -4.28 -4.96
N ASP A 336 16.86 -5.30 -5.77
CA ASP A 336 17.86 -5.20 -6.84
C ASP A 336 17.46 -4.17 -7.90
N THR A 337 16.18 -4.15 -8.28
CA THR A 337 15.65 -3.18 -9.24
C THR A 337 15.86 -1.75 -8.75
N LEU A 338 15.51 -1.46 -7.50
CA LEU A 338 15.68 -0.14 -6.90
C LEU A 338 17.15 0.23 -6.67
N ALA A 339 18.00 -0.74 -6.32
CA ALA A 339 19.42 -0.53 -6.12
C ALA A 339 20.15 -0.18 -7.43
N HIS A 340 19.74 -0.79 -8.54
CA HIS A 340 20.49 -0.71 -9.80
C HIS A 340 19.87 0.18 -10.88
N LEU A 341 18.62 0.64 -10.71
CA LEU A 341 18.03 1.61 -11.62
C LEU A 341 18.80 2.94 -11.58
N SER A 342 18.79 3.65 -12.71
CA SER A 342 19.36 4.99 -12.88
C SER A 342 18.28 6.06 -12.71
N VAL A 343 17.11 5.86 -13.32
CA VAL A 343 15.97 6.78 -13.23
C VAL A 343 14.67 5.97 -13.17
N LEU A 344 13.79 6.32 -12.23
CA LEU A 344 12.43 5.81 -12.20
C LEU A 344 11.50 6.77 -12.96
N VAL A 345 10.67 6.23 -13.85
CA VAL A 345 9.60 6.96 -14.51
C VAL A 345 8.28 6.34 -14.09
N CYS A 346 7.34 7.13 -13.60
CA CYS A 346 6.03 6.63 -13.21
C CYS A 346 4.97 7.73 -13.23
N TYR A 347 3.69 7.35 -13.10
CA TYR A 347 2.66 8.28 -12.68
C TYR A 347 2.64 8.39 -11.14
N ALA A 348 1.49 8.71 -10.53
CA ALA A 348 1.34 8.76 -9.09
C ALA A 348 1.42 7.36 -8.44
N SER A 349 2.64 6.89 -8.12
CA SER A 349 2.91 5.58 -7.51
C SER A 349 3.79 5.68 -6.26
N SER A 350 3.58 4.80 -5.29
CA SER A 350 4.39 4.73 -4.06
C SER A 350 5.82 4.26 -4.33
N ILE A 351 6.09 3.59 -5.46
CA ILE A 351 7.45 3.15 -5.83
C ILE A 351 8.43 4.34 -6.00
N ALA A 352 7.91 5.57 -6.18
CA ALA A 352 8.71 6.78 -6.14
C ALA A 352 9.37 7.01 -4.77
N ILE A 353 8.69 6.66 -3.68
CA ILE A 353 9.24 6.72 -2.32
C ILE A 353 10.29 5.62 -2.16
N ASP A 354 10.00 4.41 -2.65
CA ASP A 354 10.94 3.28 -2.60
C ASP A 354 12.24 3.67 -3.33
N ALA A 355 12.16 4.22 -4.54
CA ALA A 355 13.32 4.69 -5.31
C ALA A 355 14.09 5.81 -4.59
N ALA A 356 13.39 6.74 -3.94
CA ALA A 356 14.03 7.81 -3.17
C ALA A 356 14.88 7.26 -2.01
N ILE A 357 14.44 6.19 -1.33
CA ILE A 357 15.22 5.54 -0.25
C ILE A 357 16.58 5.03 -0.78
N PHE A 358 16.64 4.54 -2.01
CA PHE A 358 17.88 4.15 -2.69
C PHE A 358 18.65 5.33 -3.31
N GLY A 359 18.24 6.56 -3.00
CA GLY A 359 18.82 7.78 -3.55
C GLY A 359 18.53 8.01 -5.03
N LYS A 360 17.61 7.25 -5.62
CA LYS A 360 17.34 7.27 -7.07
C LYS A 360 16.34 8.36 -7.46
N PRO A 361 16.61 9.12 -8.53
CA PRO A 361 15.70 10.14 -9.01
C PRO A 361 14.44 9.55 -9.65
N THR A 362 13.32 10.26 -9.50
CA THR A 362 12.03 9.91 -10.10
C THR A 362 11.51 11.06 -10.97
N VAL A 363 11.11 10.74 -12.20
CA VAL A 363 10.36 11.64 -13.08
C VAL A 363 8.90 11.19 -13.10
N GLY A 364 8.02 12.02 -12.53
CA GLY A 364 6.57 11.82 -12.54
C GLY A 364 5.96 12.35 -13.84
N ILE A 365 5.20 11.52 -14.54
CA ILE A 365 4.48 11.93 -15.76
C ILE A 365 3.25 12.73 -15.34
N ALA A 366 3.21 14.03 -15.66
CA ALA A 366 2.12 14.95 -15.32
C ALA A 366 1.43 15.54 -16.57
N PHE A 367 1.38 14.76 -17.65
CA PHE A 367 0.64 15.06 -18.86
C PHE A 367 -0.13 13.83 -19.35
N GLU A 368 -1.12 14.07 -20.20
CA GLU A 368 -1.92 13.02 -20.83
C GLU A 368 -1.34 12.70 -22.21
N VAL A 369 -1.10 11.42 -22.49
CA VAL A 369 -0.69 10.97 -23.84
C VAL A 369 -1.88 10.89 -24.80
N LYS A 370 -3.10 10.82 -24.27
CA LYS A 370 -4.35 10.86 -25.03
C LYS A 370 -5.42 11.65 -24.29
N GLN A 371 -6.31 12.28 -25.03
CA GLN A 371 -7.44 12.97 -24.44
C GLN A 371 -8.41 11.93 -23.86
N GLN A 372 -8.70 12.04 -22.56
CA GLN A 372 -9.57 11.10 -21.86
C GLN A 372 -10.32 11.79 -20.72
N LEU A 373 -11.38 11.14 -20.25
CA LEU A 373 -12.15 11.59 -19.08
C LEU A 373 -11.23 11.74 -17.88
N LEU A 374 -11.48 12.73 -17.01
CA LEU A 374 -10.74 12.89 -15.76
C LEU A 374 -10.68 11.57 -15.01
N ALA A 375 -11.80 10.84 -14.94
CA ALA A 375 -11.86 9.59 -14.23
C ALA A 375 -10.93 8.48 -14.79
N ARG A 376 -10.47 8.57 -16.04
CA ARG A 376 -9.48 7.66 -16.66
C ARG A 376 -8.09 8.27 -16.77
N SER A 377 -7.94 9.55 -16.45
CA SER A 377 -6.66 10.26 -16.43
C SER A 377 -5.78 9.75 -15.28
N PRO A 378 -4.55 9.28 -15.55
CA PRO A 378 -3.60 8.92 -14.50
C PRO A 378 -3.04 10.16 -13.78
N THR A 379 -3.07 11.35 -14.39
CA THR A 379 -2.55 12.56 -13.74
C THR A 379 -3.47 13.11 -12.65
N GLN A 380 -4.75 12.75 -12.65
CA GLN A 380 -5.66 13.17 -11.57
C GLN A 380 -5.21 12.69 -10.19
N TYR A 381 -4.46 11.57 -10.12
CA TYR A 381 -4.05 10.95 -8.86
C TYR A 381 -3.03 11.81 -8.09
N TYR A 382 -2.33 12.73 -8.76
CA TYR A 382 -1.52 13.76 -8.09
C TYR A 382 -2.36 14.71 -7.23
N ARG A 383 -3.68 14.80 -7.46
CA ARG A 383 -4.62 15.62 -6.68
C ARG A 383 -5.14 14.91 -5.43
N THR A 384 -4.80 13.64 -5.23
CA THR A 384 -5.14 12.92 -3.99
C THR A 384 -4.37 13.49 -2.81
N GLU A 385 -4.98 13.50 -1.63
CA GLU A 385 -4.47 14.21 -0.46
C GLU A 385 -3.11 13.68 0.02
N HIS A 386 -2.89 12.37 -0.03
CA HIS A 386 -1.62 11.74 0.33
C HIS A 386 -0.53 12.05 -0.71
N TYR A 387 -0.82 11.88 -2.00
CA TYR A 387 0.19 12.05 -3.05
C TYR A 387 0.57 13.51 -3.26
N ALA A 388 -0.37 14.45 -3.10
CA ALA A 388 -0.08 15.87 -3.16
C ALA A 388 0.97 16.30 -2.12
N LYS A 389 0.96 15.69 -0.92
CA LYS A 389 1.98 15.92 0.12
C LYS A 389 3.35 15.38 -0.29
N ALA A 390 3.38 14.25 -1.01
CA ALA A 390 4.62 13.69 -1.57
C ALA A 390 5.24 14.63 -2.61
N VAL A 391 4.43 15.07 -3.59
CA VAL A 391 4.86 15.99 -4.66
C VAL A 391 5.35 17.33 -4.09
N ALA A 392 4.67 17.85 -3.06
CA ALA A 392 5.03 19.13 -2.43
C ALA A 392 6.45 19.16 -1.84
N THR A 393 7.06 18.00 -1.55
CA THR A 393 8.46 17.92 -1.09
C THR A 393 9.47 18.32 -2.17
N GLY A 394 9.06 18.21 -3.44
CA GLY A 394 9.90 18.36 -4.63
C GLY A 394 10.78 17.14 -4.94
N GLY A 395 10.68 16.05 -4.17
CA GLY A 395 11.47 14.82 -4.38
C GLY A 395 11.05 14.00 -5.60
N ILE A 396 9.91 14.33 -6.22
CA ILE A 396 9.38 13.73 -7.44
C ILE A 396 9.26 14.85 -8.47
N ARG A 397 10.07 14.81 -9.54
CA ARG A 397 10.06 15.85 -10.57
C ARG A 397 8.93 15.59 -11.55
N LEU A 398 7.92 16.47 -11.57
CA LEU A 398 6.80 16.34 -12.50
C LEU A 398 7.13 16.94 -13.87
N ALA A 399 7.03 16.13 -14.92
CA ALA A 399 7.16 16.55 -16.31
C ALA A 399 5.77 16.80 -16.91
N LYS A 400 5.55 17.99 -17.49
CA LYS A 400 4.24 18.42 -18.03
C LYS A 400 4.10 18.22 -19.55
N SER A 401 5.09 17.61 -20.18
CA SER A 401 5.08 17.24 -21.60
C SER A 401 6.10 16.14 -21.87
N GLU A 402 6.01 15.47 -23.02
CA GLU A 402 7.02 14.51 -23.48
C GLU A 402 8.42 15.15 -23.54
N ARG A 403 8.52 16.40 -24.03
CA ARG A 403 9.78 17.13 -24.09
C ARG A 403 10.39 17.33 -22.70
N GLU A 404 9.58 17.73 -21.73
CA GLU A 404 10.03 17.87 -20.33
C GLU A 404 10.41 16.53 -19.71
N LEU A 405 9.68 15.45 -20.04
CA LEU A 405 9.97 14.10 -19.56
C LEU A 405 11.34 13.64 -20.03
N ILE A 406 11.62 13.71 -21.33
CA ILE A 406 12.91 13.34 -21.92
C ILE A 406 14.03 14.21 -21.35
N ALA A 407 13.83 15.53 -21.26
CA ALA A 407 14.82 16.44 -20.69
C ALA A 407 15.12 16.12 -19.22
N ALA A 408 14.11 15.82 -18.41
CA ALA A 408 14.28 15.44 -17.01
C ALA A 408 15.01 14.10 -16.85
N ILE A 409 14.68 13.10 -17.68
CA ILE A 409 15.37 11.81 -17.70
C ILE A 409 16.85 12.03 -18.00
N ASN A 410 17.19 12.74 -19.08
CA ASN A 410 18.58 12.99 -19.45
C ASN A 410 19.35 13.78 -18.39
N ALA A 411 18.71 14.78 -17.76
CA ALA A 411 19.33 15.52 -16.67
C ALA A 411 19.74 14.60 -15.51
N TYR A 412 18.88 13.65 -15.14
CA TYR A 412 19.19 12.68 -14.08
C TYR A 412 20.15 11.57 -14.50
N LEU A 413 20.14 11.16 -15.78
CA LEU A 413 21.14 10.25 -16.32
C LEU A 413 22.54 10.88 -16.33
N ALA A 414 22.62 12.20 -16.56
CA ALA A 414 23.88 12.95 -16.54
C ALA A 414 24.35 13.25 -15.11
N ASP A 415 23.44 13.67 -14.24
CA ASP A 415 23.73 13.95 -12.83
C ASP A 415 22.62 13.38 -11.91
N PRO A 416 22.82 12.18 -11.32
CA PRO A 416 21.85 11.60 -10.40
C PRO A 416 21.76 12.34 -9.06
N SER A 417 22.68 13.27 -8.76
CA SER A 417 22.68 14.04 -7.51
C SER A 417 21.69 15.20 -7.52
N LEU A 418 21.19 15.62 -8.70
CA LEU A 418 20.15 16.64 -8.81
C LEU A 418 18.95 16.31 -7.92
N ASP A 419 18.42 17.30 -7.21
CA ASP A 419 17.29 17.17 -6.28
C ASP A 419 17.50 16.18 -5.10
N ARG A 420 18.74 15.77 -4.78
CA ARG A 420 19.04 14.86 -3.64
C ARG A 420 18.38 15.33 -2.34
N GLU A 421 18.57 16.58 -1.95
CA GLU A 421 17.96 17.14 -0.74
C GLU A 421 16.42 17.07 -0.78
N LYS A 422 15.81 17.22 -1.97
CA LYS A 422 14.36 17.12 -2.12
C LYS A 422 13.88 15.68 -1.93
N ARG A 423 14.66 14.69 -2.38
CA ARG A 423 14.42 13.26 -2.09
C ARG A 423 14.55 12.95 -0.61
N GLU A 424 15.56 13.50 0.07
CA GLU A 424 15.71 13.35 1.52
C GLU A 424 14.51 13.94 2.28
N ARG A 425 13.99 15.09 1.84
CA ARG A 425 12.74 15.65 2.38
C ARG A 425 11.53 14.75 2.13
N LEU A 426 11.42 14.14 0.94
CA LEU A 426 10.37 13.16 0.63
C LEU A 426 10.41 11.98 1.61
N ILE A 427 11.59 11.39 1.81
CA ILE A 427 11.80 10.26 2.73
C ILE A 427 11.45 10.67 4.16
N LYS A 428 11.97 11.79 4.64
CA LYS A 428 11.69 12.28 6.01
C LYS A 428 10.19 12.50 6.23
N ALA A 429 9.50 13.11 5.25
CA ALA A 429 8.07 13.40 5.37
C ALA A 429 7.20 12.13 5.31
N GLN A 430 7.46 11.24 4.34
CA GLN A 430 6.57 10.10 4.06
C GLN A 430 6.94 8.83 4.82
N CYS A 431 8.20 8.65 5.21
CA CYS A 431 8.66 7.45 5.91
C CYS A 431 8.92 7.68 7.41
N TRP A 432 9.09 8.95 7.83
CA TRP A 432 9.59 9.35 9.15
C TRP A 432 11.02 8.86 9.45
N ARG A 433 11.21 7.55 9.64
CA ARG A 433 12.52 6.92 9.83
C ARG A 433 12.67 5.71 8.93
N VAL A 434 13.85 5.57 8.33
CA VAL A 434 14.27 4.41 7.55
C VAL A 434 15.52 3.85 8.23
N ASP A 435 15.34 3.30 9.43
CA ASP A 435 16.41 2.89 10.34
C ASP A 435 16.55 1.36 10.47
N GLY A 436 15.76 0.60 9.72
CA GLY A 436 15.77 -0.87 9.78
C GLY A 436 15.04 -1.46 10.99
N LYS A 437 14.32 -0.66 11.79
CA LYS A 437 13.77 -1.07 13.09
C LYS A 437 12.26 -0.84 13.22
N ALA A 438 11.52 -0.60 12.14
CA ALA A 438 10.08 -0.39 12.23
C ALA A 438 9.33 -1.67 12.66
N GLY A 439 9.73 -2.84 12.15
CA GLY A 439 9.17 -4.13 12.54
C GLY A 439 9.37 -4.45 14.03
N GLU A 440 10.59 -4.25 14.54
CA GLU A 440 10.90 -4.42 15.97
C GLU A 440 10.06 -3.47 16.84
N ARG A 441 9.97 -2.18 16.48
CA ARG A 441 9.17 -1.19 17.20
C ARG A 441 7.70 -1.58 17.29
N ILE A 442 7.13 -2.10 16.20
CA ILE A 442 5.74 -2.58 16.19
C ILE A 442 5.60 -3.81 17.10
N ALA A 443 6.49 -4.79 16.99
CA ALA A 443 6.46 -5.99 17.81
C ALA A 443 6.61 -5.67 19.31
N ASP A 444 7.52 -4.79 19.69
CA ASP A 444 7.71 -4.36 21.08
C ASP A 444 6.45 -3.69 21.64
N HIS A 445 5.74 -2.90 20.84
CA HIS A 445 4.47 -2.32 21.25
C HIS A 445 3.39 -3.38 21.48
N ILE A 446 3.30 -4.38 20.60
CA ILE A 446 2.38 -5.51 20.77
C ILE A 446 2.72 -6.29 22.05
N LEU A 447 4.00 -6.56 22.30
CA LEU A 447 4.45 -7.26 23.51
C LEU A 447 4.17 -6.50 24.79
N ALA A 448 4.28 -5.18 24.79
CA ALA A 448 3.91 -4.35 25.93
C ALA A 448 2.44 -4.52 26.30
N VAL A 449 1.55 -4.57 25.30
CA VAL A 449 0.11 -4.79 25.48
C VAL A 449 -0.21 -6.21 25.96
N VAL A 450 0.58 -7.21 25.53
CA VAL A 450 0.41 -8.61 25.96
C VAL A 450 0.91 -8.84 27.40
N LYS A 451 1.81 -7.98 27.90
CA LYS A 451 2.42 -8.05 29.24
C LYS A 451 1.61 -7.29 30.31
N SER A 452 0.85 -6.27 29.91
CA SER A 452 -0.11 -5.56 30.78
C SER A 452 -1.36 -6.39 31.03
#